data_AF-A0A3M0Z4D7-F1
#
_entry.id   AF-A0A3M0Z4D7-F1
#
_cell.length_a   1.000
_cell.length_b   1.000
_cell.length_c   1.000
_cell.angle_alpha   90.00
_cell.angle_beta   90.00
_cell.angle_gamma   90.00
#
_symmetry.space_group_name_H-M   'P 1'
#
loop_
_entity.id
_entity.type
_entity.pdbx_description
1 polymer ?
#
loop_
_entity_poly.entity_id
_entity_poly.type
_entity_poly.pdbx_seq_one_letter_code
_entity_poly.pdbx_strand_id
1 'polypeptide(L)'
;MRLYPFFASPPFLQTERPGRFILLLGIMGISLVSSMEVVKLPPEAKREKARLEFLFAEIPQRYPAVIRKQVNNMELRMYRVTWFQKRLQVSGTHRIAIPADIIRVWSYFKTIEFRGENLNRPGNKIVLCAPGKKRSTFWGWGDARKLTGQAGKLHIIAGRDSGYSIEFSGKMSVFEISLSSPAGVSSVFDESIWGTLGAEQPVREVRIRLHPQRIRALAGIARVPRERY
;
A
#
# COMPACT_ATOMS: atom_id res chain seq x y z
N MET A 1 31.28 -32.00 -45.17
CA MET A 1 32.19 -33.08 -44.77
C MET A 1 31.75 -33.57 -43.40
N ARG A 2 31.41 -34.87 -43.28
CA ARG A 2 30.87 -35.63 -42.12
C ARG A 2 29.44 -35.23 -41.67
N LEU A 3 28.36 -35.89 -42.11
CA LEU A 3 27.88 -37.29 -41.98
C LEU A 3 27.12 -37.58 -40.66
N TYR A 4 25.83 -37.92 -40.82
CA TYR A 4 24.86 -38.47 -39.85
C TYR A 4 25.28 -39.83 -39.27
N PRO A 5 24.62 -40.32 -38.19
CA PRO A 5 23.48 -41.27 -38.36
C PRO A 5 22.32 -40.95 -37.38
N PHE A 6 21.02 -41.02 -37.70
CA PHE A 6 20.15 -42.16 -38.07
C PHE A 6 20.16 -43.35 -37.10
N PHE A 7 19.10 -43.51 -36.28
CA PHE A 7 18.52 -44.79 -35.78
C PHE A 7 17.13 -44.43 -35.17
N ALA A 8 16.01 -44.74 -35.83
CA ALA A 8 15.29 -46.02 -35.88
C ALA A 8 14.18 -46.15 -34.79
N SER A 9 12.92 -46.08 -35.22
CA SER A 9 11.78 -46.79 -34.61
C SER A 9 11.85 -48.28 -35.06
N PRO A 10 11.31 -49.30 -34.36
CA PRO A 10 9.84 -49.54 -34.17
C PRO A 10 9.55 -50.47 -32.94
N PRO A 11 8.47 -51.32 -32.82
CA PRO A 11 7.14 -51.38 -33.44
C PRO A 11 5.96 -51.45 -32.43
N PHE A 12 4.76 -51.50 -33.03
CA PHE A 12 3.44 -51.88 -32.50
C PHE A 12 3.41 -53.09 -31.56
N LEU A 13 2.51 -53.05 -30.57
CA LEU A 13 1.66 -54.19 -30.19
C LEU A 13 0.23 -53.69 -29.92
N GLN A 14 -0.65 -53.93 -30.89
CA GLN A 14 -2.09 -54.04 -30.68
C GLN A 14 -2.37 -55.38 -30.00
N THR A 15 -3.11 -55.36 -28.89
CA THR A 15 -3.98 -56.48 -28.50
C THR A 15 -5.34 -55.91 -28.14
N GLU A 16 -6.30 -56.16 -29.02
CA GLU A 16 -7.72 -56.12 -28.71
C GLU A 16 -8.04 -57.17 -27.63
N ARG A 17 -8.96 -56.86 -26.70
CA ARG A 17 -10.30 -57.49 -26.59
C ARG A 17 -10.97 -57.25 -25.22
N PRO A 18 -12.30 -57.42 -25.13
CA PRO A 18 -13.19 -56.50 -24.42
C PRO A 18 -13.66 -57.03 -23.06
N GLY A 19 -14.29 -56.12 -22.33
CA GLY A 19 -15.33 -56.45 -21.37
C GLY A 19 -14.89 -56.37 -19.91
N ARG A 20 -15.37 -55.33 -19.23
CA ARG A 20 -16.38 -55.49 -18.17
C ARG A 20 -16.75 -54.12 -17.60
N PHE A 21 -18.03 -53.81 -17.76
CA PHE A 21 -18.78 -52.93 -16.87
C PHE A 21 -18.50 -53.29 -15.41
N ILE A 22 -18.04 -52.34 -14.60
CA ILE A 22 -18.25 -52.35 -13.16
C ILE A 22 -18.74 -50.96 -12.73
N LEU A 23 -20.03 -50.95 -12.48
CA LEU A 23 -20.82 -50.18 -11.52
C LEU A 23 -20.13 -49.08 -10.70
N LEU A 24 -20.76 -47.89 -10.75
CA LEU A 24 -20.70 -46.83 -9.74
C LEU A 24 -20.87 -47.39 -8.32
N LEU A 25 -20.00 -46.98 -7.42
CA LEU A 25 -20.32 -46.85 -6.00
C LEU A 25 -19.70 -45.54 -5.49
N GLY A 26 -20.59 -44.61 -5.14
CA GLY A 26 -20.28 -43.24 -4.79
C GLY A 26 -19.30 -43.14 -3.64
N ILE A 27 -18.19 -42.47 -3.89
CA ILE A 27 -17.51 -41.70 -2.86
C ILE A 27 -18.09 -40.30 -3.01
N MET A 28 -19.22 -40.05 -2.31
CA MET A 28 -19.56 -38.69 -1.88
C MET A 28 -18.47 -38.24 -0.89
N GLY A 29 -17.28 -37.97 -1.44
CA GLY A 29 -16.27 -37.19 -0.77
C GLY A 29 -16.80 -35.78 -0.77
N ILE A 30 -17.49 -35.44 0.31
CA ILE A 30 -17.83 -34.08 0.70
C ILE A 30 -16.56 -33.26 0.44
N SER A 31 -16.56 -32.52 -0.65
CA SER A 31 -15.63 -31.42 -0.81
C SER A 31 -16.01 -30.47 0.31
N LEU A 32 -15.28 -30.53 1.42
CA LEU A 32 -15.17 -29.41 2.32
C LEU A 32 -14.58 -28.28 1.47
N VAL A 33 -15.45 -27.60 0.73
CA VAL A 33 -15.28 -26.21 0.39
C VAL A 33 -15.26 -25.54 1.75
N SER A 34 -14.08 -25.47 2.34
CA SER A 34 -13.78 -24.46 3.34
C SER A 34 -14.11 -23.16 2.63
N SER A 35 -15.31 -22.63 2.86
CA SER A 35 -15.57 -21.24 2.57
C SER A 35 -14.56 -20.51 3.44
N MET A 36 -13.42 -20.12 2.87
CA MET A 36 -12.62 -19.04 3.42
C MET A 36 -13.64 -17.95 3.68
N GLU A 37 -13.97 -17.75 4.95
CA GLU A 37 -14.89 -16.72 5.36
C GLU A 37 -14.26 -15.43 4.85
N VAL A 38 -14.88 -14.83 3.84
CA VAL A 38 -14.33 -13.64 3.19
C VAL A 38 -14.21 -12.60 4.30
N VAL A 39 -12.99 -12.37 4.77
CA VAL A 39 -12.69 -11.40 5.82
C VAL A 39 -13.28 -10.08 5.35
N LYS A 40 -14.42 -9.71 5.93
CA LYS A 40 -15.17 -8.55 5.48
C LYS A 40 -14.39 -7.33 5.93
N LEU A 41 -13.53 -6.81 5.04
CA LEU A 41 -12.68 -5.67 5.32
C LEU A 41 -13.50 -4.50 5.90
N PRO A 42 -13.02 -3.84 6.95
CA PRO A 42 -13.68 -2.66 7.49
C PRO A 42 -13.74 -1.54 6.43
N PRO A 43 -14.66 -0.57 6.56
CA PRO A 43 -14.81 0.51 5.59
C PRO A 43 -13.52 1.29 5.31
N GLU A 44 -12.67 1.45 6.32
CA GLU A 44 -11.37 2.12 6.20
C GLU A 44 -10.39 1.33 5.34
N ALA A 45 -10.27 0.02 5.56
CA ALA A 45 -9.43 -0.87 4.75
C ALA A 45 -9.88 -0.89 3.28
N LYS A 46 -11.20 -0.90 3.03
CA LYS A 46 -11.75 -0.82 1.67
C LYS A 46 -11.36 0.50 0.98
N ARG A 47 -11.39 1.62 1.70
CA ARG A 47 -10.97 2.93 1.15
C ARG A 47 -9.48 2.96 0.86
N GLU A 48 -8.66 2.35 1.72
CA GLU A 48 -7.22 2.27 1.52
C GLU A 48 -6.86 1.37 0.33
N LYS A 49 -7.50 0.20 0.23
CA LYS A 49 -7.39 -0.70 -0.92
C LYS A 49 -7.75 0.02 -2.23
N ALA A 50 -8.88 0.71 -2.27
CA ALA A 50 -9.30 1.47 -3.46
C ALA A 50 -8.35 2.64 -3.79
N ARG A 51 -7.71 3.25 -2.78
CA ARG A 51 -6.69 4.29 -2.98
C ARG A 51 -5.40 3.70 -3.56
N LEU A 52 -5.01 2.51 -3.11
CA LEU A 52 -3.86 1.79 -3.66
C LEU A 52 -4.12 1.34 -5.10
N GLU A 53 -5.31 0.80 -5.38
CA GLU A 53 -5.74 0.44 -6.73
C GLU A 53 -5.70 1.66 -7.65
N PHE A 54 -6.20 2.81 -7.19
CA PHE A 54 -6.11 4.08 -7.91
C PHE A 54 -4.66 4.49 -8.20
N LEU A 55 -3.74 4.32 -7.26
CA LEU A 55 -2.32 4.60 -7.46
C LEU A 55 -1.73 3.80 -8.63
N PHE A 56 -2.10 2.53 -8.81
CA PHE A 56 -1.51 1.70 -9.87
C PHE A 56 -2.30 1.75 -11.18
N ALA A 57 -3.61 1.96 -11.13
CA ALA A 57 -4.46 2.00 -12.31
C ALA A 57 -4.43 3.37 -12.99
N GLU A 58 -4.55 4.47 -12.24
CA GLU A 58 -4.84 5.80 -12.80
C GLU A 58 -3.62 6.72 -12.85
N ILE A 59 -2.80 6.74 -11.79
CA ILE A 59 -1.66 7.67 -11.71
C ILE A 59 -0.66 7.49 -12.86
N PRO A 60 -0.25 6.26 -13.25
CA PRO A 60 0.72 6.07 -14.34
C PRO A 60 0.19 6.48 -15.71
N GLN A 61 -1.14 6.54 -15.88
CA GLN A 61 -1.76 6.99 -17.13
C GLN A 61 -1.70 8.51 -17.28
N ARG A 62 -1.63 9.24 -16.15
CA ARG A 62 -1.68 10.72 -16.11
C ARG A 62 -0.31 11.36 -15.87
N TYR A 63 0.56 10.66 -15.17
CA TYR A 63 1.84 11.18 -14.71
C TYR A 63 2.97 10.19 -15.01
N PRO A 64 4.16 10.67 -15.44
CA PRO A 64 5.34 9.83 -15.53
C PRO A 64 5.64 9.15 -14.18
N ALA A 65 5.64 7.81 -14.20
CA ALA A 65 5.87 6.99 -13.02
C ALA A 65 7.02 5.99 -13.26
N VAL A 66 7.82 5.74 -12.22
CA VAL A 66 8.85 4.70 -12.23
C VAL A 66 8.32 3.50 -11.47
N ILE A 67 7.95 2.46 -12.21
CA ILE A 67 7.47 1.19 -11.67
C ILE A 67 8.51 0.10 -12.00
N ARG A 68 8.87 -0.72 -11.01
CA ARG A 68 9.78 -1.85 -11.20
C ARG A 68 9.17 -3.11 -10.64
N LYS A 69 9.45 -4.24 -11.28
CA LYS A 69 9.10 -5.56 -10.77
C LYS A 69 10.23 -6.06 -9.87
N GLN A 70 9.92 -6.41 -8.63
CA GLN A 70 10.90 -7.04 -7.74
C GLN A 70 11.19 -8.47 -8.18
N VAL A 71 12.47 -8.87 -8.17
CA VAL A 71 12.90 -10.19 -8.67
C VAL A 71 12.43 -11.32 -7.74
N ASN A 72 12.38 -11.07 -6.43
CA ASN A 72 12.17 -12.13 -5.43
C ASN A 72 10.71 -12.62 -5.36
N ASN A 73 9.75 -11.70 -5.40
CA ASN A 73 8.32 -11.99 -5.25
C ASN A 73 7.50 -11.59 -6.49
N MET A 74 8.17 -11.13 -7.56
CA MET A 74 7.52 -10.69 -8.79
C MET A 74 6.51 -9.54 -8.62
N GLU A 75 6.52 -8.84 -7.48
CA GLU A 75 5.61 -7.73 -7.19
C GLU A 75 6.00 -6.46 -7.94
N LEU A 76 4.99 -5.76 -8.47
CA LEU A 76 5.19 -4.41 -8.99
C LEU A 76 5.28 -3.43 -7.84
N ARG A 77 6.30 -2.56 -7.89
CA ARG A 77 6.48 -1.47 -6.94
C ARG A 77 6.65 -0.13 -7.64
N MET A 78 5.93 0.87 -7.15
CA MET A 78 6.03 2.24 -7.63
C MET A 78 7.04 3.02 -6.79
N TYR A 79 8.13 3.46 -7.41
CA TYR A 79 9.23 4.15 -6.73
C TYR A 79 9.09 5.67 -6.81
N ARG A 80 8.53 6.17 -7.92
CA ARG A 80 8.49 7.61 -8.20
C ARG A 80 7.28 7.97 -9.03
N VAL A 81 6.69 9.13 -8.74
CA VAL A 81 5.67 9.79 -9.56
C VAL A 81 6.07 11.24 -9.76
N THR A 82 6.27 11.65 -11.01
CA THR A 82 6.58 13.04 -11.37
C THR A 82 5.28 13.70 -11.83
N TRP A 83 4.77 14.64 -11.04
CA TRP A 83 3.48 15.29 -11.32
C TRP A 83 3.61 16.71 -11.86
N PHE A 84 4.79 17.31 -11.73
CA PHE A 84 5.12 18.58 -12.34
C PHE A 84 6.38 18.43 -13.16
N GLN A 85 6.32 18.76 -14.45
CA GLN A 85 7.46 18.69 -15.37
C GLN A 85 7.40 19.84 -16.39
N LYS A 86 7.63 21.07 -15.90
CA LYS A 86 7.66 22.30 -16.70
C LYS A 86 8.69 23.24 -16.09
N ARG A 87 9.32 24.08 -16.92
CA ARG A 87 10.22 25.12 -16.41
C ARG A 87 9.39 26.27 -15.83
N LEU A 88 9.42 26.40 -14.51
CA LEU A 88 8.86 27.51 -13.76
C LEU A 88 10.00 28.41 -13.28
N GLN A 89 10.03 29.65 -13.75
CA GLN A 89 10.91 30.68 -13.21
C GLN A 89 10.18 31.42 -12.09
N VAL A 90 10.83 31.53 -10.93
CA VAL A 90 10.31 32.23 -9.76
C VAL A 90 11.16 33.47 -9.52
N SER A 91 10.52 34.63 -9.55
CA SER A 91 11.09 35.92 -9.13
C SER A 91 10.10 36.60 -8.21
N GLY A 92 10.36 36.55 -6.90
CA GLY A 92 9.39 36.94 -5.88
C GLY A 92 8.69 35.71 -5.29
N THR A 93 7.36 35.71 -5.20
CA THR A 93 6.59 34.58 -4.67
C THR A 93 5.68 34.00 -5.74
N HIS A 94 5.73 32.68 -5.90
CA HIS A 94 4.88 31.94 -6.82
C HIS A 94 4.25 30.74 -6.12
N ARG A 95 3.00 30.42 -6.43
CA ARG A 95 2.28 29.29 -5.82
C ARG A 95 1.73 28.39 -6.91
N ILE A 96 1.96 27.09 -6.76
CA ILE A 96 1.38 26.05 -7.60
C ILE A 96 0.42 25.19 -6.79
N ALA A 97 -0.73 24.86 -7.37
CA ALA A 97 -1.65 23.90 -6.77
C ALA A 97 -1.09 22.48 -6.93
N ILE A 98 -1.25 21.65 -5.90
CA ILE A 98 -0.99 20.22 -6.00
C ILE A 98 -2.26 19.56 -6.55
N PRO A 99 -2.18 18.77 -7.63
CA PRO A 99 -3.34 18.07 -8.19
C PRO A 99 -4.02 17.15 -7.15
N ALA A 100 -5.35 17.05 -7.23
CA ALA A 100 -6.14 16.30 -6.24
C ALA A 100 -5.87 14.80 -6.26
N ASP A 101 -5.63 14.23 -7.44
CA ASP A 101 -5.21 12.84 -7.61
C ASP A 101 -3.85 12.55 -6.95
N ILE A 102 -2.90 13.48 -7.01
CA ILE A 102 -1.60 13.39 -6.32
C ILE A 102 -1.77 13.48 -4.80
N ILE A 103 -2.63 14.39 -4.31
CA ILE A 103 -2.95 14.47 -2.87
C ILE A 103 -3.56 13.17 -2.37
N ARG A 104 -4.49 12.59 -3.13
CA ARG A 104 -5.16 11.34 -2.78
C ARG A 104 -4.17 10.20 -2.51
N VAL A 105 -3.03 10.16 -3.20
CA VAL A 105 -2.00 9.11 -3.06
C VAL A 105 -0.75 9.55 -2.29
N TRP A 106 -0.72 10.80 -1.80
CA TRP A 106 0.47 11.42 -1.22
C TRP A 106 1.09 10.61 -0.06
N SER A 107 0.23 10.02 0.77
CA SER A 107 0.63 9.28 1.97
C SER A 107 1.48 8.04 1.70
N TYR A 108 1.45 7.50 0.47
CA TYR A 108 2.28 6.34 0.11
C TYR A 108 3.75 6.68 -0.10
N PHE A 109 4.06 7.95 -0.38
CA PHE A 109 5.42 8.39 -0.67
C PHE A 109 6.10 8.95 0.58
N LYS A 110 7.39 8.65 0.73
CA LYS A 110 8.17 9.07 1.90
C LYS A 110 8.82 10.43 1.66
N THR A 111 9.21 10.70 0.43
CA THR A 111 9.94 11.91 0.07
C THR A 111 9.26 12.67 -1.06
N ILE A 112 9.50 13.97 -1.07
CA ILE A 112 9.23 14.87 -2.19
C ILE A 112 10.58 15.40 -2.69
N GLU A 113 10.75 15.41 -4.00
CA GLU A 113 11.95 15.88 -4.68
C GLU A 113 11.59 17.03 -5.62
N PHE A 114 12.40 18.09 -5.54
CA PHE A 114 12.39 19.24 -6.43
C PHE A 114 13.67 19.21 -7.27
N ARG A 115 13.55 19.32 -8.59
CA ARG A 115 14.69 19.54 -9.49
C ARG A 115 14.57 20.89 -10.15
N GLY A 116 15.69 21.59 -10.32
CA GLY A 116 15.68 22.98 -10.71
C GLY A 116 17.06 23.62 -10.75
N GLU A 117 17.09 24.92 -10.56
CA GLU A 117 18.30 25.73 -10.42
C GLU A 117 18.11 26.70 -9.25
N ASN A 118 19.20 26.92 -8.51
CA ASN A 118 19.26 27.83 -7.36
C ASN A 118 18.31 27.47 -6.22
N LEU A 119 17.87 26.22 -6.11
CA LEU A 119 16.85 25.81 -5.13
C LEU A 119 17.26 26.05 -3.67
N ASN A 120 18.54 25.85 -3.34
CA ASN A 120 19.07 25.96 -1.98
C ASN A 120 19.82 27.27 -1.69
N ARG A 121 19.72 28.27 -2.57
CA ARG A 121 20.43 29.54 -2.37
C ARG A 121 19.87 30.32 -1.17
N PRO A 122 20.69 31.10 -0.45
CA PRO A 122 20.21 31.99 0.59
C PRO A 122 19.08 32.91 0.08
N GLY A 123 18.03 33.06 0.89
CA GLY A 123 16.83 33.85 0.54
C GLY A 123 15.75 33.07 -0.22
N ASN A 124 16.07 31.90 -0.78
CA ASN A 124 15.10 31.04 -1.44
C ASN A 124 14.38 30.15 -0.43
N LYS A 125 13.06 30.03 -0.55
CA LYS A 125 12.22 29.23 0.34
C LYS A 125 11.19 28.43 -0.46
N ILE A 126 10.95 27.21 0.00
CA ILE A 126 9.88 26.34 -0.47
C ILE A 126 8.98 26.09 0.74
N VAL A 127 7.66 26.18 0.55
CA VAL A 127 6.68 26.04 1.63
C VAL A 127 5.55 25.14 1.16
N LEU A 128 5.29 24.09 1.93
CA LEU A 128 4.17 23.19 1.73
C LEU A 128 2.94 23.75 2.46
N CYS A 129 1.85 23.98 1.72
CA CYS A 129 0.64 24.59 2.24
C CYS A 129 -0.51 23.58 2.22
N ALA A 130 -1.06 23.30 3.40
CA ALA A 130 -2.30 22.56 3.57
C ALA A 130 -3.44 23.53 3.93
N PRO A 131 -4.66 23.30 3.45
CA PRO A 131 -5.78 24.22 3.67
C PRO A 131 -6.17 24.27 5.14
N GLY A 132 -6.30 25.49 5.69
CA GLY A 132 -6.67 25.70 7.10
C GLY A 132 -5.59 25.29 8.11
N LYS A 133 -4.33 25.08 7.68
CA LYS A 133 -3.20 24.74 8.55
C LYS A 133 -2.08 25.76 8.42
N LYS A 134 -1.21 25.82 9.44
CA LYS A 134 0.00 26.64 9.39
C LYS A 134 0.89 26.17 8.23
N ARG A 135 1.50 27.13 7.54
CA ARG A 135 2.47 26.89 6.47
C ARG A 135 3.68 26.13 7.01
N SER A 136 4.05 25.05 6.33
CA SER A 136 5.19 24.22 6.70
C SER A 136 6.37 24.54 5.79
N THR A 137 7.40 25.20 6.34
CA THR A 137 8.63 25.45 5.58
C THR A 137 9.25 24.11 5.23
N PHE A 138 9.49 23.90 3.93
CA PHE A 138 10.16 22.72 3.45
C PHE A 138 11.63 22.75 3.89
N TRP A 139 12.01 21.74 4.66
CA TRP A 139 13.40 21.46 5.00
C TRP A 139 13.83 20.22 4.23
N GLY A 140 14.73 20.44 3.26
CA GLY A 140 15.26 19.38 2.42
C GLY A 140 16.79 19.35 2.45
N TRP A 141 17.34 18.21 2.07
CA TRP A 141 18.75 18.00 1.82
C TRP A 141 19.02 17.89 0.32
N GLY A 142 20.23 18.23 -0.10
CA GLY A 142 20.65 18.22 -1.50
C GLY A 142 21.43 19.47 -1.87
N ASP A 143 21.40 19.82 -3.16
CA ASP A 143 22.18 20.91 -3.74
C ASP A 143 21.28 21.95 -4.44
N ALA A 144 21.91 22.89 -5.14
CA ALA A 144 21.20 23.95 -5.87
C ALA A 144 20.33 23.44 -7.03
N ARG A 145 20.55 22.20 -7.49
CA ARG A 145 19.86 21.58 -8.62
C ARG A 145 18.83 20.55 -8.21
N LYS A 146 19.00 19.92 -7.05
CA LYS A 146 18.09 18.92 -6.50
C LYS A 146 17.94 19.09 -5.00
N LEU A 147 16.71 19.31 -4.54
CA LEU A 147 16.35 19.25 -3.14
C LEU A 147 15.40 18.07 -2.88
N THR A 148 15.63 17.34 -1.81
CA THR A 148 14.81 16.21 -1.37
C THR A 148 14.41 16.43 0.08
N GLY A 149 13.14 16.20 0.43
CA GLY A 149 12.67 16.32 1.80
C GLY A 149 11.54 15.36 2.09
N GLN A 150 11.04 15.39 3.32
CA GLN A 150 9.98 14.48 3.76
C GLN A 150 8.62 14.91 3.20
N ALA A 151 7.94 14.01 2.49
CA ALA A 151 6.59 14.25 1.98
C ALA A 151 5.57 14.41 3.12
N GLY A 152 5.78 13.71 4.24
CA GLY A 152 4.92 13.79 5.43
C GLY A 152 4.90 15.15 6.13
N LYS A 153 5.70 16.12 5.70
CA LYS A 153 5.60 17.52 6.18
C LYS A 153 4.39 18.26 5.64
N LEU A 154 3.77 17.77 4.56
CA LEU A 154 2.45 18.23 4.12
C LEU A 154 1.38 17.50 4.94
N HIS A 155 0.62 18.24 5.73
CA HIS A 155 -0.44 17.67 6.55
C HIS A 155 -1.68 17.38 5.70
N ILE A 156 -1.87 16.10 5.35
CA ILE A 156 -3.03 15.64 4.60
C ILE A 156 -4.23 15.51 5.54
N ILE A 157 -5.34 16.15 5.18
CA ILE A 157 -6.61 16.09 5.91
C ILE A 157 -7.46 14.97 5.29
N ALA A 158 -7.90 14.03 6.12
CA ALA A 158 -8.71 12.90 5.68
C ALA A 158 -9.96 13.36 4.91
N GLY A 159 -10.20 12.79 3.74
CA GLY A 159 -11.36 13.10 2.89
C GLY A 159 -11.29 14.44 2.15
N ARG A 160 -10.16 15.15 2.21
CA ARG A 160 -9.95 16.41 1.49
C ARG A 160 -8.79 16.29 0.52
N ASP A 161 -9.12 16.37 -0.77
CA ASP A 161 -8.14 16.23 -1.86
C ASP A 161 -7.79 17.58 -2.52
N SER A 162 -8.41 18.69 -2.11
CA SER A 162 -8.24 20.00 -2.75
C SER A 162 -7.78 21.11 -1.78
N GLY A 163 -7.19 22.15 -2.35
CA GLY A 163 -6.71 23.34 -1.62
C GLY A 163 -5.27 23.23 -1.11
N TYR A 164 -4.53 22.23 -1.56
CA TYR A 164 -3.10 22.06 -1.25
C TYR A 164 -2.24 22.76 -2.30
N SER A 165 -1.14 23.35 -1.87
CA SER A 165 -0.24 24.07 -2.76
C SER A 165 1.20 24.05 -2.29
N ILE A 166 2.12 24.31 -3.21
CA ILE A 166 3.52 24.59 -2.91
C ILE A 166 3.79 26.05 -3.25
N GLU A 167 4.34 26.78 -2.30
CA GLU A 167 4.75 28.16 -2.46
C GLU A 167 6.27 28.23 -2.55
N PHE A 168 6.76 28.90 -3.59
CA PHE A 168 8.16 29.20 -3.81
C PHE A 168 8.37 30.70 -3.62
N SER A 169 9.40 31.07 -2.86
CA SER A 169 9.79 32.47 -2.67
C SER A 169 11.27 32.66 -2.94
N GLY A 170 11.63 33.75 -3.61
CA GLY A 170 13.01 34.14 -3.94
C GLY A 170 13.28 34.18 -5.45
N LYS A 171 14.49 33.81 -5.85
CA LYS A 171 14.94 33.74 -7.25
C LYS A 171 15.44 32.33 -7.56
N MET A 172 14.57 31.49 -8.11
CA MET A 172 14.88 30.09 -8.43
C MET A 172 14.17 29.64 -9.71
N SER A 173 14.62 28.52 -10.28
CA SER A 173 13.86 27.82 -11.31
C SER A 173 13.51 26.43 -10.83
N VAL A 174 12.28 25.99 -11.06
CA VAL A 174 11.81 24.62 -10.77
C VAL A 174 11.46 23.97 -12.09
N PHE A 175 12.00 22.78 -12.36
CA PHE A 175 11.77 22.03 -13.58
C PHE A 175 10.88 20.82 -13.34
N GLU A 176 11.06 20.20 -12.17
CA GLU A 176 10.41 18.94 -11.85
C GLU A 176 10.02 18.89 -10.39
N ILE A 177 8.84 18.35 -10.10
CA ILE A 177 8.41 17.98 -8.75
C ILE A 177 7.90 16.55 -8.80
N SER A 178 8.45 15.73 -7.91
CA SER A 178 8.14 14.31 -7.86
C SER A 178 8.00 13.81 -6.43
N LEU A 179 7.14 12.82 -6.25
CA LEU A 179 7.04 12.04 -5.03
C LEU A 179 7.85 10.76 -5.19
N SER A 180 8.50 10.31 -4.12
CA SER A 180 9.39 9.15 -4.13
C SER A 180 9.25 8.31 -2.86
N SER A 181 9.41 7.00 -3.02
CA SER A 181 9.49 6.04 -1.93
C SER A 181 10.70 5.14 -2.17
N PRO A 182 11.77 5.23 -1.35
CA PRO A 182 13.00 4.46 -1.58
C PRO A 182 12.78 2.95 -1.65
N ALA A 183 11.85 2.41 -0.85
CA ALA A 183 11.50 1.00 -0.84
C ALA A 183 10.47 0.60 -1.94
N GLY A 184 9.93 1.59 -2.64
CA GLY A 184 8.76 1.46 -3.49
C GLY A 184 7.47 1.26 -2.70
N VAL A 185 6.35 1.67 -3.29
CA VAL A 185 5.01 1.34 -2.80
C VAL A 185 4.62 0.00 -3.43
N SER A 186 4.19 -0.99 -2.65
CA SER A 186 3.75 -2.28 -3.21
C SER A 186 2.38 -2.14 -3.88
N SER A 187 2.18 -2.89 -4.96
CA SER A 187 0.87 -3.04 -5.62
C SER A 187 -0.08 -3.96 -4.87
N VAL A 188 0.44 -4.74 -3.92
CA VAL A 188 -0.34 -5.69 -3.12
C VAL A 188 -0.83 -5.00 -1.85
N PHE A 189 -2.14 -5.05 -1.62
CA PHE A 189 -2.74 -4.58 -0.38
C PHE A 189 -2.63 -5.66 0.69
N ASP A 190 -2.00 -5.33 1.82
CA ASP A 190 -1.90 -6.24 2.96
C ASP A 190 -3.21 -6.23 3.76
N GLU A 191 -4.02 -7.27 3.58
CA GLU A 191 -5.29 -7.44 4.29
C GLU A 191 -5.09 -7.95 5.73
N SER A 192 -3.93 -8.52 6.05
CA SER A 192 -3.68 -9.20 7.33
C SER A 192 -3.71 -8.25 8.52
N ILE A 193 -3.27 -7.00 8.33
CA ILE A 193 -3.27 -5.96 9.38
C ILE A 193 -4.69 -5.53 9.79
N TRP A 194 -5.70 -5.87 8.99
CA TRP A 194 -7.11 -5.57 9.22
C TRP A 194 -7.92 -6.78 9.67
N GLY A 195 -7.30 -7.96 9.74
CA GLY A 195 -7.91 -9.17 10.26
C GLY A 195 -8.15 -9.08 11.76
N THR A 196 -9.25 -9.66 12.25
CA THR A 196 -9.41 -9.86 13.69
C THR A 196 -8.52 -11.02 14.11
N LEU A 197 -7.68 -10.81 15.14
CA LEU A 197 -6.88 -11.89 15.73
C LEU A 197 -7.81 -13.03 16.16
N GLY A 198 -7.63 -14.21 15.56
CA GLY A 198 -8.48 -15.37 15.82
C GLY A 198 -9.81 -15.40 15.06
N ALA A 199 -10.01 -14.55 14.03
CA ALA A 199 -11.15 -14.67 13.12
C ALA A 199 -11.24 -16.08 12.48
N GLU A 200 -10.09 -16.68 12.21
CA GLU A 200 -9.98 -18.03 11.65
C GLU A 200 -10.28 -19.14 12.68
N GLN A 201 -10.42 -18.79 13.97
CA GLN A 201 -10.71 -19.77 15.01
C GLN A 201 -12.23 -19.93 15.18
N PRO A 202 -12.71 -21.16 15.42
CA PRO A 202 -14.13 -21.38 15.66
C PRO A 202 -14.57 -20.58 16.89
N VAL A 203 -15.63 -19.77 16.71
CA VAL A 203 -16.27 -19.06 17.82
C VAL A 203 -16.77 -20.09 18.82
N ARG A 204 -16.17 -20.13 20.02
CA ARG A 204 -16.61 -21.00 21.10
C ARG A 204 -17.60 -20.25 21.98
N GLU A 205 -18.82 -20.76 22.11
CA GLU A 205 -19.76 -20.25 23.10
C GLU A 205 -19.22 -20.49 24.52
N VAL A 206 -18.87 -19.41 25.22
CA VAL A 206 -18.51 -19.47 26.64
C VAL A 206 -19.76 -19.22 27.47
N ARG A 207 -20.26 -20.27 28.13
CA ARG A 207 -21.35 -20.13 29.10
C ARG A 207 -20.77 -19.76 30.46
N ILE A 208 -20.93 -18.50 30.84
CA ILE A 208 -20.60 -18.03 32.18
C ILE A 208 -21.77 -18.37 33.11
N ARG A 209 -21.53 -19.24 34.09
CA ARG A 209 -22.51 -19.53 35.16
C ARG A 209 -22.12 -18.76 36.40
N LEU A 210 -22.89 -17.74 36.74
CA LEU A 210 -22.76 -17.04 38.02
C LEU A 210 -23.63 -17.73 39.07
N HIS A 211 -23.01 -18.13 40.18
CA HIS A 211 -23.73 -18.69 41.33
C HIS A 211 -23.60 -17.74 42.52
N PRO A 212 -24.42 -16.66 42.59
CA PRO A 212 -24.25 -15.60 43.59
C PRO A 212 -24.53 -16.07 45.03
N GLN A 213 -25.23 -17.19 45.19
CA GLN A 213 -25.54 -17.82 46.47
C GLN A 213 -24.37 -18.68 47.00
N ARG A 214 -23.34 -18.94 46.19
CA ARG A 214 -22.18 -19.74 46.57
C ARG A 214 -21.03 -18.81 46.93
N ILE A 215 -20.72 -18.72 48.22
CA ILE A 215 -19.54 -17.99 48.70
C ILE A 215 -18.31 -18.84 48.38
N ARG A 216 -17.38 -18.29 47.59
CA ARG A 216 -16.02 -18.83 47.50
C ARG A 216 -15.09 -17.94 48.31
N ALA A 217 -14.40 -18.53 49.27
CA ALA A 217 -13.26 -17.90 49.92
C ALA A 217 -11.98 -18.36 49.22
N LEU A 218 -11.12 -17.41 48.86
CA LEU A 218 -9.74 -17.69 48.47
C LEU A 218 -8.85 -17.22 49.62
N ALA A 219 -8.06 -18.12 50.20
CA ALA A 219 -7.19 -17.82 51.34
C ALA A 219 -7.90 -17.12 52.52
N GLY A 220 -9.14 -17.54 52.84
CA GLY A 220 -9.92 -16.98 53.95
C GLY A 220 -10.62 -15.65 53.65
N ILE A 221 -10.41 -15.07 52.46
CA ILE A 221 -11.04 -13.82 52.04
C ILE A 221 -12.28 -14.14 51.21
N ALA A 222 -13.46 -13.85 51.77
CA ALA A 222 -14.76 -14.06 51.13
C ALA A 222 -15.41 -12.77 50.59
N ARG A 223 -14.80 -11.61 50.86
CA ARG A 223 -15.26 -10.29 50.41
C ARG A 223 -14.10 -9.57 49.73
N VAL A 224 -14.38 -8.92 48.61
CA VAL A 224 -13.38 -8.09 47.93
C VAL A 224 -13.04 -6.90 48.83
N PRO A 225 -11.79 -6.78 49.32
CA PRO A 225 -11.39 -5.65 50.16
C PRO A 225 -11.31 -4.39 49.28
N ARG A 226 -12.26 -3.47 49.46
CA ARG A 226 -12.35 -2.22 48.68
C ARG A 226 -11.17 -1.27 48.90
N GLU A 227 -10.36 -1.50 49.92
CA GLU A 227 -9.19 -0.66 50.24
C GLU A 227 -7.95 -1.04 49.41
N ARG A 228 -8.01 -2.13 48.63
CA ARG A 228 -6.89 -2.64 47.81
C ARG A 228 -7.05 -2.38 46.30
N TYR A 229 -8.17 -1.82 45.88
CA TYR A 229 -8.54 -1.58 44.47
C TYR A 229 -9.27 -0.24 44.36
#